data_AF-A0A8T3LMJ4-F1
#
_entry.id   AF-A0A8T3LMJ4-F1
#
_cell.length_a   1.000
_cell.length_b   1.000
_cell.length_c   1.000
_cell.angle_alpha   90.00
_cell.angle_beta   90.00
_cell.angle_gamma   90.00
#
_symmetry.space_group_name_H-M   'P 1'
#
loop_
_entity.id
_entity.type
_entity.pdbx_description
1 polymer ?
#
loop_
_entity_poly.entity_id
_entity_poly.type
_entity_poly.pdbx_seq_one_letter_code
_entity_poly.pdbx_strand_id
1 'polypeptide(L)'
;TGIALLTFHRAKGLEWDAVFLPALEEGLLPIRRSAEPAEVEEERRLLYVGITRARRHLWLSWAHRRAGNQGREVARRSSRFLVALQRSGPVAAGDGHRSAAGRPRRDVAEDGSSADPNAAQRAATPRTTASEGLRAWRTQRARADRMPPYVILHDATLEAIVEARPGTLADLGRVKGMGPTRLERYGEEILFALGRDARAS
;
A
#
# COMPACT_ATOMS: atom_id res chain seq x y z
N THR A 1 -34.49 -12.27 17.51
CA THR A 1 -33.05 -12.50 17.20
C THR A 1 -32.96 -12.99 15.77
N GLY A 2 -32.21 -12.30 14.92
CA GLY A 2 -32.11 -12.64 13.49
C GLY A 2 -30.70 -12.38 12.97
N ILE A 3 -30.38 -12.97 11.81
CA ILE A 3 -29.09 -12.79 11.14
C ILE A 3 -29.20 -11.61 10.16
N ALA A 4 -28.25 -10.68 10.22
CA ALA A 4 -28.16 -9.57 9.27
C ALA A 4 -27.32 -10.00 8.06
N LEU A 5 -27.94 -10.06 6.87
CA LEU A 5 -27.23 -10.27 5.60
C LEU A 5 -27.08 -8.92 4.89
N LEU A 6 -25.85 -8.45 4.77
CA LEU A 6 -25.53 -7.12 4.25
C LEU A 6 -24.38 -7.18 3.25
N THR A 7 -24.31 -6.19 2.36
CA THR A 7 -23.13 -5.93 1.54
C THR A 7 -22.10 -5.12 2.34
N PHE A 8 -20.83 -5.14 1.92
CA PHE A 8 -19.75 -4.36 2.55
C PHE A 8 -20.11 -2.88 2.74
N HIS A 9 -20.66 -2.25 1.70
CA HIS A 9 -21.07 -0.85 1.73
C HIS A 9 -22.16 -0.56 2.78
N ARG A 10 -23.14 -1.47 2.92
CA ARG A 10 -24.22 -1.33 3.92
C ARG A 10 -23.77 -1.62 5.34
N ALA A 11 -22.66 -2.34 5.52
CA ALA A 11 -22.12 -2.65 6.83
C ALA A 11 -21.33 -1.48 7.45
N LYS A 12 -21.03 -0.41 6.69
CA LYS A 12 -20.25 0.74 7.17
C LYS A 12 -20.94 1.40 8.37
N GLY A 13 -20.17 1.60 9.45
CA GLY A 13 -20.66 2.23 10.69
C GLY A 13 -21.45 1.29 11.62
N LEU A 14 -21.64 0.04 11.23
CA LEU A 14 -22.28 -0.99 12.06
C LEU A 14 -21.22 -1.95 12.61
N GLU A 15 -21.54 -2.64 13.70
CA GLU A 15 -20.64 -3.63 14.31
C GLU A 15 -21.42 -4.78 14.94
N TRP A 16 -20.82 -5.97 14.96
CA TRP A 16 -21.39 -7.18 15.52
C TRP A 16 -20.34 -7.98 16.29
N ASP A 17 -20.78 -8.77 17.26
CA ASP A 17 -19.89 -9.69 17.98
C ASP A 17 -19.29 -10.75 17.05
N ALA A 18 -20.06 -11.16 16.04
CA ALA A 18 -19.73 -12.21 15.09
C ALA A 18 -19.99 -11.73 13.66
N VAL A 19 -18.98 -11.83 12.79
CA VAL A 19 -19.10 -11.53 11.35
C VAL A 19 -18.57 -12.69 10.52
N PHE A 20 -19.35 -13.08 9.51
CA PHE A 20 -18.97 -14.05 8.49
C PHE A 20 -18.81 -13.33 7.16
N LEU A 21 -17.61 -13.37 6.57
CA LEU A 21 -17.33 -12.84 5.24
C LEU A 21 -17.18 -14.01 4.26
N PRO A 22 -18.26 -14.37 3.52
CA PRO A 22 -18.21 -15.41 2.51
C PRO A 22 -17.57 -14.94 1.20
N ALA A 23 -17.25 -15.92 0.35
CA ALA A 23 -16.96 -15.73 -1.06
C ALA A 23 -15.76 -14.80 -1.34
N LEU A 24 -14.72 -14.90 -0.50
CA LEU A 24 -13.45 -14.21 -0.69
C LEU A 24 -12.65 -14.89 -1.80
N GLU A 25 -13.07 -14.65 -3.03
CA GLU A 25 -12.60 -15.32 -4.24
C GLU A 25 -12.14 -14.29 -5.28
N GLU A 26 -11.15 -14.66 -6.11
CA GLU A 26 -10.78 -13.85 -7.28
C GLU A 26 -11.96 -13.72 -8.24
N GLY A 27 -12.30 -12.47 -8.60
CA GLY A 27 -13.46 -12.15 -9.42
C GLY A 27 -14.76 -11.98 -8.62
N LEU A 28 -14.71 -12.03 -7.28
CA LEU A 28 -15.79 -11.60 -6.38
C LEU A 28 -15.30 -10.57 -5.37
N LEU A 29 -14.13 -10.79 -4.77
CA LEU A 29 -13.44 -9.77 -3.97
C LEU A 29 -11.92 -9.96 -4.15
N PRO A 30 -11.29 -9.21 -5.06
CA PRO A 30 -11.85 -8.10 -5.84
C PRO A 30 -12.85 -8.56 -6.92
N ILE A 31 -13.93 -7.78 -7.13
CA ILE A 31 -15.03 -8.10 -8.08
C ILE A 31 -14.53 -8.26 -9.51
N ARG A 32 -13.55 -7.46 -9.92
CA ARG A 32 -12.95 -7.53 -11.25
C ARG A 32 -11.54 -8.08 -11.16
N ARG A 33 -11.09 -8.77 -12.21
CA ARG A 33 -9.64 -8.92 -12.48
C ARG A 33 -9.06 -7.57 -12.92
N SER A 34 -9.41 -6.49 -12.23
CA SER A 34 -8.93 -5.16 -12.55
C SER A 34 -7.41 -5.19 -12.47
N ALA A 35 -6.78 -4.86 -13.59
CA ALA A 35 -5.36 -4.61 -13.66
C ALA A 35 -5.02 -3.30 -12.91
N GLU A 36 -6.00 -2.38 -12.85
CA GLU A 36 -5.84 -1.07 -12.24
C GLU A 36 -5.62 -1.17 -10.72
N PRO A 37 -4.44 -0.78 -10.22
CA PRO A 37 -4.10 -0.92 -8.80
C PRO A 37 -5.04 -0.13 -7.87
N ALA A 38 -5.58 0.99 -8.35
CA ALA A 38 -6.48 1.84 -7.57
C ALA A 38 -7.83 1.16 -7.26
N GLU A 39 -8.39 0.42 -8.22
CA GLU A 39 -9.64 -0.32 -8.03
C GLU A 39 -9.45 -1.50 -7.08
N VAL A 40 -8.32 -2.21 -7.20
CA VAL A 40 -7.94 -3.28 -6.27
C VAL A 40 -7.77 -2.73 -4.85
N GLU A 41 -7.22 -1.52 -4.69
CA GLU A 41 -7.04 -0.90 -3.38
C GLU A 41 -8.38 -0.44 -2.77
N GLU A 42 -9.34 0.00 -3.58
CA GLU A 42 -10.70 0.27 -3.10
C GLU A 42 -11.37 -1.02 -2.60
N GLU A 43 -11.28 -2.11 -3.35
CA GLU A 43 -11.80 -3.43 -2.93
C GLU A 43 -11.09 -3.94 -1.66
N ARG A 44 -9.79 -3.63 -1.48
CA ARG A 44 -9.05 -3.91 -0.25
C ARG A 44 -9.61 -3.10 0.92
N ARG A 45 -9.94 -1.82 0.72
CA ARG A 45 -10.59 -0.98 1.75
C ARG A 45 -11.96 -1.54 2.12
N LEU A 46 -12.73 -2.05 1.15
CA LEU A 46 -14.00 -2.72 1.44
C LEU A 46 -13.81 -3.95 2.32
N LEU A 47 -12.81 -4.79 2.02
CA LEU A 47 -12.46 -5.92 2.90
C LEU A 47 -12.09 -5.45 4.30
N TYR A 48 -11.25 -4.43 4.43
CA TYR A 48 -10.87 -3.85 5.73
C TYR A 48 -12.09 -3.37 6.52
N VAL A 49 -13.03 -2.68 5.86
CA VAL A 49 -14.30 -2.28 6.48
C VAL A 49 -15.02 -3.51 7.00
N GLY A 50 -15.21 -4.57 6.19
CA GLY A 50 -15.87 -5.80 6.61
C GLY A 50 -15.20 -6.49 7.80
N ILE A 51 -13.87 -6.61 7.79
CA ILE A 51 -13.08 -7.20 8.87
C ILE A 51 -13.29 -6.43 10.17
N THR A 52 -13.23 -5.09 10.11
CA THR A 52 -13.38 -4.23 11.29
C THR A 52 -14.81 -4.10 11.79
N ARG A 53 -15.81 -4.73 11.15
CA ARG A 53 -17.17 -4.80 11.72
C ARG A 53 -17.28 -5.90 12.80
N ALA A 54 -16.31 -6.81 12.87
CA ALA A 54 -16.28 -7.90 13.83
C ALA A 54 -15.62 -7.47 15.14
N ARG A 55 -16.33 -7.63 16.27
CA ARG A 55 -15.77 -7.33 17.61
C ARG A 55 -15.03 -8.50 18.23
N ARG A 56 -15.55 -9.73 18.08
CA ARG A 56 -15.02 -10.90 18.78
C ARG A 56 -14.66 -12.04 17.84
N HIS A 57 -15.55 -12.33 16.89
CA HIS A 57 -15.40 -13.47 15.99
C HIS A 57 -15.50 -13.03 14.54
N LEU A 58 -14.47 -13.39 13.77
CA LEU A 58 -14.41 -13.17 12.34
C LEU A 58 -14.14 -14.49 11.65
N TRP A 59 -15.01 -14.86 10.74
CA TRP A 59 -14.82 -16.02 9.86
C TRP A 59 -14.73 -15.57 8.42
N LEU A 60 -13.71 -16.07 7.74
CA LEU A 60 -13.41 -15.78 6.34
C LEU A 60 -13.51 -17.09 5.56
N SER A 61 -14.21 -17.11 4.42
CA SER A 61 -14.31 -18.31 3.60
C SER A 61 -14.25 -18.04 2.11
N TRP A 62 -13.82 -19.06 1.36
CA TRP A 62 -13.89 -19.14 -0.10
C TRP A 62 -14.40 -20.53 -0.52
N ALA A 63 -14.99 -20.63 -1.71
CA ALA A 63 -15.32 -21.92 -2.32
C ALA A 63 -14.27 -22.34 -3.36
N HIS A 64 -13.97 -23.63 -3.48
CA HIS A 64 -13.12 -24.15 -4.56
C HIS A 64 -13.84 -24.19 -5.91
N ARG A 65 -15.17 -24.34 -5.89
CA ARG A 65 -16.05 -24.36 -7.06
C ARG A 65 -17.30 -23.55 -6.75
N ARG A 66 -17.78 -22.78 -7.72
CA ARG A 66 -19.01 -21.99 -7.61
C ARG A 66 -19.74 -21.95 -8.94
N ALA A 67 -21.03 -22.22 -8.92
CA ALA A 67 -21.92 -22.00 -10.07
C ALA A 67 -21.94 -20.51 -10.42
N GLY A 68 -21.58 -20.17 -11.66
CA GLY A 68 -21.76 -18.82 -12.18
C GLY A 68 -23.23 -18.53 -12.50
N ASN A 69 -23.50 -17.32 -13.00
CA ASN A 69 -24.87 -16.87 -13.32
C ASN A 69 -25.58 -17.75 -14.36
N GLN A 70 -24.81 -18.52 -15.15
CA GLN A 70 -25.29 -19.46 -16.16
C GLN A 70 -25.43 -20.91 -15.62
N GLY A 71 -25.40 -21.12 -14.29
CA GLY A 71 -25.55 -22.43 -13.65
C GLY A 71 -24.33 -23.36 -13.75
N ARG A 72 -23.39 -23.09 -14.67
CA ARG A 72 -22.16 -23.86 -14.81
C ARG A 72 -21.20 -23.60 -13.64
N GLU A 73 -20.73 -24.67 -13.01
CA GLU A 73 -19.68 -24.59 -12.00
C GLU A 73 -18.35 -24.19 -12.62
N VAL A 74 -17.67 -23.24 -11.97
CA VAL A 74 -16.33 -22.80 -12.35
C VAL A 74 -15.43 -22.93 -11.14
N ALA A 75 -14.22 -23.44 -11.36
CA ALA A 75 -13.19 -23.45 -10.34
C ALA A 75 -12.85 -22.01 -9.92
N ARG A 76 -12.74 -21.78 -8.62
CA ARG A 76 -12.45 -20.48 -8.04
C ARG A 76 -11.08 -20.51 -7.38
N ARG A 77 -10.42 -19.37 -7.41
CA ARG A 77 -9.17 -19.13 -6.67
C ARG A 77 -9.50 -18.29 -5.45
N SER A 78 -8.84 -18.57 -4.33
CA SER A 78 -8.93 -17.73 -3.13
C SER A 78 -8.52 -16.29 -3.45
N SER A 79 -9.18 -15.32 -2.82
CA SER A 79 -8.83 -13.91 -2.95
C SER A 79 -7.35 -13.67 -2.61
N ARG A 80 -6.66 -12.87 -3.42
CA ARG A 80 -5.29 -12.38 -3.13
C ARG A 80 -5.16 -11.68 -1.78
N PHE A 81 -6.26 -11.15 -1.24
CA PHE A 81 -6.25 -10.49 0.08
C PHE A 81 -6.12 -11.47 1.23
N LEU A 82 -6.60 -12.72 1.08
CA LEU A 82 -6.47 -13.74 2.10
C LEU A 82 -5.03 -14.23 2.24
N VAL A 83 -4.33 -14.38 1.11
CA VAL A 83 -2.90 -14.74 1.11
C VAL A 83 -2.09 -13.68 1.87
N ALA A 84 -2.44 -12.40 1.73
CA ALA A 84 -1.80 -11.34 2.49
C ALA A 84 -2.04 -11.49 4.00
N LEU A 85 -3.29 -11.74 4.43
CA LEU A 85 -3.63 -11.92 5.85
C LEU A 85 -2.95 -13.14 6.48
N GLN A 86 -2.86 -14.25 5.74
CA GLN A 86 -2.18 -15.46 6.21
C GLN A 86 -0.67 -15.24 6.43
N ARG A 87 -0.02 -14.46 5.56
CA ARG A 87 1.40 -14.12 5.69
C ARG A 87 1.69 -13.16 6.84
N SER A 88 0.73 -12.33 7.22
CA SER A 88 0.88 -11.38 8.32
C SER A 88 1.06 -12.06 9.68
N GLY A 89 0.72 -13.35 9.80
CA GLY A 89 0.79 -14.12 11.04
C GLY A 89 -0.18 -13.60 12.11
N PRO A 90 -0.39 -14.36 13.20
CA PRO A 90 -1.06 -13.83 14.37
C PRO A 90 -0.19 -12.74 15.01
N VAL A 91 -0.70 -11.52 15.04
CA VAL A 91 -0.11 -10.47 15.89
C VAL A 91 -0.52 -10.83 17.31
N ALA A 92 0.47 -11.10 18.19
CA ALA A 92 0.19 -11.34 19.60
C ALA A 92 -0.72 -10.20 20.10
N ALA A 93 -1.85 -10.57 20.71
CA ALA A 93 -2.82 -9.62 21.22
C ALA A 93 -2.17 -8.78 22.34
N GLY A 94 -1.57 -7.66 21.96
CA GLY A 94 -1.04 -6.67 22.87
C GLY A 94 -2.18 -5.74 23.29
N ASP A 95 -2.41 -5.67 24.59
CA ASP A 95 -3.35 -4.76 25.22
C ASP A 95 -3.09 -3.29 24.82
N GLY A 96 -4.21 -2.56 24.71
CA GLY A 96 -4.41 -1.12 24.55
C GLY A 96 -3.21 -0.15 24.53
N HIS A 97 -3.15 0.62 23.44
CA HIS A 97 -2.70 2.01 23.30
C HIS A 97 -2.06 2.72 24.52
N ARG A 98 -0.79 3.12 24.39
CA ARG A 98 -0.27 4.45 24.80
C ARG A 98 1.01 4.80 24.01
N SER A 99 1.00 5.97 23.36
CA SER A 99 2.18 6.62 22.78
C SER A 99 3.17 7.08 23.87
N ALA A 100 4.48 6.97 23.63
CA ALA A 100 5.46 8.03 23.93
C ALA A 100 6.90 7.64 23.53
N ALA A 101 7.56 8.61 22.89
CA ALA A 101 8.98 8.95 22.88
C ALA A 101 10.01 7.99 23.53
N GLY A 102 11.05 7.68 22.75
CA GLY A 102 12.29 7.10 23.28
C GLY A 102 13.29 6.73 22.18
N ARG A 103 14.15 7.67 21.80
CA ARG A 103 15.49 7.39 21.24
C ARG A 103 16.46 8.34 21.96
N PRO A 104 17.79 8.09 21.94
CA PRO A 104 18.50 6.90 21.45
C PRO A 104 19.62 6.45 22.41
N ARG A 105 20.24 5.28 22.15
CA ARG A 105 21.71 5.17 22.17
C ARG A 105 22.19 4.23 21.07
N ARG A 106 23.20 4.73 20.36
CA ARG A 106 24.08 4.03 19.40
C ARG A 106 24.92 3.02 20.18
N ASP A 107 25.34 1.95 19.49
CA ASP A 107 26.75 1.60 19.38
C ASP A 107 27.01 0.89 18.05
N VAL A 108 28.23 1.10 17.57
CA VAL A 108 28.78 0.85 16.24
C VAL A 108 29.42 -0.53 16.20
N ALA A 109 29.29 -1.24 15.07
CA ALA A 109 30.33 -2.12 14.54
C ALA A 109 30.04 -2.39 13.05
N GLU A 110 30.83 -1.74 12.20
CA GLU A 110 31.10 -2.15 10.82
C GLU A 110 31.87 -3.48 10.86
N ASP A 111 31.61 -4.40 9.92
CA ASP A 111 32.63 -4.84 8.97
C ASP A 111 32.03 -5.79 7.91
N GLY A 112 32.62 -5.84 6.72
CA GLY A 112 32.43 -6.95 5.78
C GLY A 112 31.90 -6.63 4.38
N SER A 113 32.55 -5.70 3.68
CA SER A 113 32.55 -5.67 2.22
C SER A 113 33.38 -6.83 1.67
N SER A 114 32.80 -7.66 0.79
CA SER A 114 33.60 -8.42 -0.19
C SER A 114 33.12 -8.03 -1.58
N ALA A 115 33.95 -7.24 -2.24
CA ALA A 115 33.79 -6.82 -3.62
C ALA A 115 34.50 -7.84 -4.53
N ASP A 116 33.76 -8.36 -5.51
CA ASP A 116 34.34 -9.01 -6.69
C ASP A 116 35.06 -7.95 -7.56
N PRO A 117 36.35 -8.12 -7.89
CA PRO A 117 37.13 -7.13 -8.60
C PRO A 117 37.28 -7.50 -10.08
N ASN A 118 36.21 -7.48 -10.88
CA ASN A 118 36.35 -7.27 -12.34
C ASN A 118 35.03 -6.93 -13.05
N ALA A 119 34.58 -5.68 -12.95
CA ALA A 119 33.62 -5.11 -13.90
C ALA A 119 33.95 -3.64 -14.22
N ALA A 120 35.21 -3.24 -14.07
CA ALA A 120 35.70 -1.95 -14.52
C ALA A 120 36.11 -2.05 -15.99
N GLN A 121 35.13 -2.13 -16.89
CA GLN A 121 35.39 -1.80 -18.29
C GLN A 121 34.17 -1.13 -18.93
N ARG A 122 34.13 0.20 -18.74
CA ARG A 122 33.53 1.24 -19.62
C ARG A 122 32.01 1.44 -19.53
N ALA A 123 31.62 2.51 -18.83
CA ALA A 123 30.75 3.62 -19.29
C ALA A 123 29.85 4.17 -18.16
N ALA A 124 29.95 5.49 -17.94
CA ALA A 124 29.04 6.37 -17.21
C ALA A 124 28.79 6.07 -15.71
N THR A 125 29.05 7.07 -14.86
CA THR A 125 28.35 7.26 -13.58
C THR A 125 26.87 6.86 -13.78
N PRO A 126 26.29 5.92 -13.01
CA PRO A 126 24.87 5.66 -13.16
C PRO A 126 24.15 6.95 -12.77
N ARG A 127 23.70 7.69 -13.78
CA ARG A 127 22.72 8.76 -13.60
C ARG A 127 21.47 8.05 -13.12
N THR A 128 21.32 7.89 -11.80
CA THR A 128 20.09 7.41 -11.20
C THR A 128 18.95 8.19 -11.84
N THR A 129 18.08 7.47 -12.53
CA THR A 129 16.99 8.10 -13.27
C THR A 129 16.04 8.78 -12.28
N ALA A 130 15.38 9.86 -12.68
CA ALA A 130 14.46 10.58 -11.79
C ALA A 130 13.36 9.67 -11.21
N SER A 131 12.95 8.66 -11.99
CA SER A 131 12.01 7.62 -11.57
C SER A 131 12.59 6.68 -10.49
N GLU A 132 13.87 6.31 -10.59
CA GLU A 132 14.56 5.48 -9.62
C GLU A 132 14.80 6.24 -8.31
N GLY A 133 15.24 7.50 -8.39
CA GLY A 133 15.41 8.37 -7.22
C GLY A 133 14.11 8.56 -6.44
N LEU A 134 13.00 8.79 -7.14
CA LEU A 134 11.69 8.97 -6.52
C LEU A 134 11.12 7.67 -5.90
N ARG A 135 11.36 6.50 -6.53
CA ARG A 135 10.98 5.20 -5.95
C ARG A 135 11.81 4.85 -4.71
N ALA A 136 13.11 5.16 -4.74
CA ALA A 136 14.00 4.97 -3.60
C ALA A 136 13.58 5.86 -2.42
N TRP A 137 13.35 7.15 -2.66
CA TRP A 137 12.85 8.08 -1.64
C TRP A 137 11.51 7.62 -1.05
N ARG A 138 10.54 7.23 -1.90
CA ARG A 138 9.23 6.73 -1.41
C ARG A 138 9.39 5.53 -0.49
N THR A 139 10.25 4.58 -0.86
CA THR A 139 10.50 3.38 -0.07
C THR A 139 11.15 3.71 1.27
N GLN A 140 12.13 4.63 1.26
CA GLN A 140 12.80 5.08 2.48
C GLN A 140 11.83 5.82 3.42
N ARG A 141 11.03 6.74 2.88
CA ARG A 141 10.05 7.51 3.66
C ARG A 141 8.96 6.63 4.25
N ALA A 142 8.44 5.70 3.46
CA ALA A 142 7.45 4.73 3.89
C ALA A 142 7.95 3.86 5.06
N ARG A 143 9.20 3.40 4.97
CA ARG A 143 9.86 2.68 6.08
C ARG A 143 10.02 3.56 7.32
N ALA A 144 10.42 4.82 7.16
CA ALA A 144 10.57 5.76 8.28
C ALA A 144 9.24 6.01 9.00
N ASP A 145 8.16 6.21 8.23
CA ASP A 145 6.82 6.45 8.75
C ASP A 145 6.09 5.15 9.16
N ARG A 146 6.71 3.97 8.95
CA ARG A 146 6.11 2.63 9.12
C ARG A 146 4.79 2.47 8.38
N MET A 147 4.66 3.13 7.24
CA MET A 147 3.50 3.05 6.37
C MET A 147 3.87 2.29 5.09
N PRO A 148 2.91 1.64 4.42
CA PRO A 148 3.15 1.12 3.09
C PRO A 148 3.51 2.24 2.07
N PRO A 149 4.42 2.02 1.10
CA PRO A 149 4.89 3.05 0.16
C PRO A 149 3.80 3.81 -0.59
N TYR A 150 2.72 3.14 -0.95
CA TYR A 150 1.60 3.73 -1.68
C TYR A 150 0.83 4.80 -0.88
N VAL A 151 0.94 4.81 0.46
CA VAL A 151 0.32 5.85 1.30
C VAL A 151 1.05 7.19 1.18
N ILE A 152 2.38 7.14 1.01
CA ILE A 152 3.19 8.31 0.75
C ILE A 152 2.87 8.84 -0.66
N LEU A 153 3.00 7.99 -1.69
CA LEU A 153 2.74 8.32 -3.09
C LEU A 153 2.35 7.07 -3.89
N HIS A 154 1.23 7.14 -4.64
CA HIS A 154 0.82 6.06 -5.56
C HIS A 154 1.72 6.00 -6.79
N ASP A 155 1.84 4.83 -7.42
CA ASP A 155 2.64 4.65 -8.64
C ASP A 155 2.19 5.57 -9.78
N ALA A 156 0.88 5.75 -9.97
CA ALA A 156 0.33 6.69 -10.95
C ALA A 156 0.75 8.15 -10.69
N THR A 157 0.91 8.55 -9.42
CA THR A 157 1.41 9.89 -9.09
C THR A 157 2.93 9.97 -9.27
N LEU A 158 3.68 8.90 -8.99
CA LEU A 158 5.12 8.85 -9.31
C LEU A 158 5.35 9.03 -10.81
N GLU A 159 4.59 8.32 -11.64
CA GLU A 159 4.65 8.43 -13.10
C GLU A 159 4.27 9.84 -13.55
N ALA A 160 3.19 10.40 -13.02
CA ALA A 160 2.77 11.76 -13.33
C ALA A 160 3.82 12.81 -12.93
N ILE A 161 4.55 12.62 -11.82
CA ILE A 161 5.65 13.50 -11.41
C ILE A 161 6.84 13.37 -12.36
N VAL A 162 7.20 12.14 -12.73
CA VAL A 162 8.31 11.87 -13.67
C VAL A 162 8.02 12.45 -15.05
N GLU A 163 6.77 12.39 -15.51
CA GLU A 163 6.30 12.95 -16.78
C GLU A 163 6.24 14.48 -16.73
N ALA A 164 5.60 15.05 -15.71
CA ALA A 164 5.43 16.49 -15.57
C ALA A 164 6.75 17.21 -15.30
N ARG A 165 7.77 16.50 -14.76
CA ARG A 165 9.09 17.04 -14.44
C ARG A 165 8.99 18.39 -13.73
N PRO A 166 8.38 18.46 -12.53
CA PRO A 166 8.15 19.72 -11.82
C PRO A 166 9.46 20.32 -11.30
N GLY A 167 9.68 21.60 -11.54
CA GLY A 167 10.87 22.33 -11.08
C GLY A 167 10.67 23.00 -9.72
N THR A 168 9.42 23.33 -9.40
CA THR A 168 9.02 24.08 -8.21
C THR A 168 7.90 23.37 -7.44
N LEU A 169 7.65 23.79 -6.21
CA LEU A 169 6.51 23.32 -5.42
C LEU A 169 5.17 23.66 -6.10
N ALA A 170 5.08 24.82 -6.77
CA ALA A 170 3.91 25.23 -7.52
C ALA A 170 3.62 24.27 -8.69
N ASP A 171 4.67 23.84 -9.41
CA ASP A 171 4.52 22.85 -10.49
C ASP A 171 4.13 21.48 -9.97
N LEU A 172 4.70 21.08 -8.83
CA LEU A 172 4.36 19.82 -8.18
C LEU A 172 2.90 19.78 -7.73
N GLY A 173 2.34 20.91 -7.28
CA GLY A 173 0.92 21.06 -6.94
C GLY A 173 -0.04 20.94 -8.12
N ARG A 174 0.43 21.09 -9.37
CA ARG A 174 -0.37 20.86 -10.59
C ARG A 174 -0.46 19.38 -10.96
N VAL A 175 0.39 18.53 -10.37
CA VAL A 175 0.41 17.09 -10.68
C VAL A 175 -0.78 16.39 -10.05
N LYS A 176 -1.51 15.60 -10.85
CA LYS A 176 -2.66 14.81 -10.39
C LYS A 176 -2.26 13.87 -9.25
N GLY A 177 -2.82 14.11 -8.06
CA GLY A 177 -2.52 13.35 -6.84
C GLY A 177 -1.57 14.05 -5.85
N MET A 178 -1.09 15.25 -6.17
CA MET A 178 -0.35 16.14 -5.26
C MET A 178 -1.26 17.24 -4.69
N GLY A 179 -2.17 16.85 -3.79
CA GLY A 179 -3.02 17.79 -3.06
C GLY A 179 -2.25 18.64 -2.04
N PRO A 180 -2.85 19.72 -1.50
CA PRO A 180 -2.17 20.71 -0.66
C PRO A 180 -1.49 20.10 0.58
N THR A 181 -2.19 19.21 1.30
CA THR A 181 -1.63 18.52 2.48
C THR A 181 -0.41 17.66 2.16
N ARG A 182 -0.39 17.02 0.98
CA ARG A 182 0.73 16.16 0.56
C ARG A 182 1.91 17.01 0.07
N LEU A 183 1.62 18.13 -0.58
CA LEU A 183 2.61 19.11 -1.02
C LEU A 183 3.33 19.74 0.17
N GLU A 184 2.59 20.17 1.19
CA GLU A 184 3.16 20.69 2.45
C GLU A 184 4.05 19.67 3.15
N ARG A 185 3.65 18.40 3.14
CA ARG A 185 4.33 17.35 3.91
C ARG A 185 5.54 16.73 3.22
N TYR A 186 5.56 16.68 1.90
CA TYR A 186 6.57 15.92 1.14
C TYR A 186 7.16 16.68 -0.07
N GLY A 187 6.67 17.88 -0.38
CA GLY A 187 7.00 18.56 -1.64
C GLY A 187 8.49 18.82 -1.84
N GLU A 188 9.18 19.30 -0.81
CA GLU A 188 10.63 19.58 -0.89
C GLU A 188 11.45 18.31 -1.08
N GLU A 189 11.11 17.25 -0.35
CA GLU A 189 11.82 15.98 -0.44
C GLU A 189 11.63 15.29 -1.81
N ILE A 190 10.46 15.45 -2.41
CA ILE A 190 10.18 14.96 -3.77
C ILE A 190 11.05 15.71 -4.78
N LEU A 191 11.16 17.04 -4.68
CA LEU A 191 12.01 17.83 -5.56
C LEU A 191 13.49 17.44 -5.40
N PHE A 192 13.93 17.25 -4.16
CA PHE A 192 15.28 16.76 -3.86
C PHE A 192 15.54 15.36 -4.45
N ALA A 193 14.57 14.44 -4.31
CA ALA A 193 14.65 13.09 -4.88
C ALA A 193 14.69 13.06 -6.42
N LEU A 194 14.21 14.12 -7.08
CA LEU A 194 14.33 14.34 -8.52
C LEU A 194 15.66 14.98 -8.92
N GLY A 195 16.55 15.27 -7.96
CA GLY A 195 17.81 15.97 -8.19
C GLY A 195 17.62 17.45 -8.54
N ARG A 196 16.57 18.08 -8.00
CA ARG A 196 16.26 19.49 -8.24
C ARG A 196 16.40 20.29 -6.95
N ASP A 197 17.14 21.38 -7.02
CA ASP A 197 17.24 22.32 -5.91
C ASP A 197 15.92 23.09 -5.80
N ALA A 198 15.27 23.01 -4.64
CA ALA A 198 14.03 23.74 -4.33
C ALA A 198 14.22 25.28 -4.23
N ARG A 199 15.39 25.81 -4.61
CA ARG A 199 15.68 27.25 -4.62
C ARG A 199 15.42 27.84 -6.00
N ALA A 200 14.20 28.30 -6.23
CA ALA A 200 13.91 29.40 -7.15
C ALA A 200 12.51 29.98 -6.89
N SER A 201 12.52 31.18 -6.29
CA SER A 201 11.51 32.25 -6.22
C SER A 201 10.16 32.00 -5.57
#